data_AF-A0A3D5CNX2-F1
#
_entry.id   AF-A0A3D5CNX2-F1
#
_cell.length_a   1.000
_cell.length_b   1.000
_cell.length_c   1.000
_cell.angle_alpha   90.00
_cell.angle_beta   90.00
_cell.angle_gamma   90.00
#
_symmetry.space_group_name_H-M   'P 1'
#
loop_
_entity.id
_entity.type
_entity.pdbx_description
1 polymer ?
#
loop_
_entity_poly.entity_id
_entity_poly.type
_entity_poly.pdbx_seq_one_letter_code
_entity_poly.pdbx_strand_id
1 'polypeptide(L)'
;GNIAIVCAISHVKQTRAQIREHLAPDFMEVYLDCPVEVCADRDIKGHYQKALAGEYENFIGVTEPYQLSDQPELILDTVNQSVDQCTDILVQYTLKFFDLDG
;
A
#
# COMPACT_ATOMS: atom_id res chain seq x y z
N GLY A 1 -13.25 20.17 3.53
CA GLY A 1 -11.90 19.91 2.99
C GLY A 1 -12.01 18.98 1.80
N ASN A 2 -10.87 18.56 1.25
CA ASN A 2 -10.81 17.52 0.21
C ASN A 2 -10.02 16.33 0.77
N ILE A 3 -10.37 15.11 0.38
CA ILE A 3 -9.55 13.92 0.62
C ILE A 3 -8.79 13.62 -0.68
N ALA A 4 -7.46 13.50 -0.58
CA ALA A 4 -6.62 13.09 -1.69
C ALA A 4 -6.19 11.62 -1.50
N ILE A 5 -6.35 10.81 -2.54
CA ILE A 5 -5.94 9.40 -2.54
C ILE A 5 -4.69 9.27 -3.41
N VAL A 6 -3.62 8.71 -2.84
CA VAL A 6 -2.35 8.48 -3.54
C VAL A 6 -2.08 6.97 -3.59
N CYS A 7 -2.08 6.41 -4.79
CA CYS A 7 -1.77 5.00 -5.03
C CYS A 7 -0.40 4.90 -5.71
N ALA A 8 0.65 4.71 -4.92
CA ALA A 8 2.02 4.59 -5.41
C ALA A 8 2.72 3.40 -4.75
N ILE A 9 3.71 2.82 -5.43
CA ILE A 9 4.60 1.80 -4.85
C ILE A 9 5.65 2.51 -3.98
N SER A 10 5.20 3.03 -2.83
CA SER A 10 6.03 3.75 -1.87
C SER A 10 6.80 2.79 -0.98
N HIS A 11 7.75 2.04 -1.53
CA HIS A 11 8.41 0.92 -0.83
C HIS A 11 9.44 1.34 0.23
N VAL A 12 9.96 2.57 0.19
CA VAL A 12 10.94 3.09 1.16
C VAL A 12 10.23 3.64 2.40
N LYS A 13 10.43 2.99 3.54
CA LYS A 13 9.81 3.37 4.83
C LYS A 13 10.17 4.81 5.22
N GLN A 14 11.42 5.21 5.06
CA GLN A 14 11.89 6.55 5.43
C GLN A 14 11.19 7.66 4.63
N THR A 15 10.92 7.43 3.35
CA THR A 15 10.18 8.39 2.51
C THR A 15 8.76 8.59 3.05
N ARG A 16 8.07 7.50 3.41
CA ARG A 16 6.72 7.60 4.00
C ARG A 16 6.74 8.29 5.37
N ALA A 17 7.77 8.04 6.18
CA ALA A 17 7.96 8.72 7.47
C ALA A 17 8.13 10.24 7.31
N GLN A 18 8.92 10.69 6.32
CA GLN A 18 9.10 12.12 6.03
C GLN A 18 7.80 12.79 5.58
N ILE A 19 7.02 12.10 4.72
CA ILE A 19 5.70 12.60 4.29
C ILE A 19 4.76 12.72 5.49
N ARG A 20 4.74 11.71 6.36
CA ARG A 20 3.94 11.71 7.59
C ARG A 20 4.31 12.88 8.51
N GLU A 21 5.59 13.16 8.70
CA GLU A 21 6.04 14.32 9.50
C GLU A 21 5.52 15.65 8.97
N HIS A 22 5.30 15.79 7.66
CA HIS A 22 4.85 17.04 7.04
C HIS A 22 3.32 17.18 6.97
N LEU A 23 2.61 16.06 6.96
CA LEU A 23 1.16 16.03 6.74
C LEU A 23 0.37 15.64 7.99
N ALA A 24 1.00 15.18 9.06
CA ALA A 24 0.31 14.84 10.30
C ALA A 24 -0.43 16.07 10.90
N PRO A 25 -1.65 15.89 11.43
CA PRO A 25 -2.38 14.62 11.60
C PRO A 25 -3.20 14.18 10.37
N ASP A 26 -3.21 14.97 9.29
CA ASP A 26 -4.06 14.77 8.10
C ASP A 26 -3.53 13.70 7.12
N PHE A 27 -2.72 12.76 7.61
CA PHE A 27 -2.12 11.68 6.82
C PHE A 27 -2.48 10.31 7.39
N MET A 28 -3.12 9.49 6.56
CA MET A 28 -3.48 8.11 6.86
C MET A 28 -2.73 7.18 5.91
N GLU A 29 -1.84 6.36 6.44
CA GLU A 29 -1.14 5.34 5.68
C GLU A 29 -1.93 4.04 5.66
N VAL A 30 -2.18 3.54 4.45
CA VAL A 30 -2.86 2.27 4.21
C VAL A 30 -1.88 1.30 3.59
N TYR A 31 -1.58 0.21 4.29
CA TYR A 31 -0.79 -0.88 3.76
C TYR A 31 -1.69 -1.96 3.15
N LEU A 32 -1.50 -2.22 1.87
CA LEU A 32 -2.13 -3.37 1.19
C LEU A 32 -1.22 -4.57 1.40
N ASP A 33 -1.59 -5.44 2.33
CA ASP A 33 -0.85 -6.66 2.62
C ASP A 33 -1.14 -7.69 1.53
N CYS A 34 -0.11 -7.96 0.73
CA CYS A 34 -0.09 -8.98 -0.30
C CYS A 34 1.34 -9.49 -0.45
N PRO A 35 1.60 -10.78 -0.21
CA PRO A 35 2.88 -11.39 -0.50
C PRO A 35 3.24 -11.23 -1.98
N VAL A 36 4.55 -11.08 -2.25
CA VAL A 36 5.06 -10.85 -3.60
C VAL A 36 4.74 -12.00 -4.54
N GLU A 37 4.68 -13.23 -4.02
CA GLU A 37 4.33 -14.44 -4.75
C GLU A 37 2.89 -14.38 -5.25
N VAL A 38 1.96 -13.91 -4.41
CA VAL A 38 0.55 -13.74 -4.80
C VAL A 38 0.40 -12.60 -5.82
N CYS A 39 1.17 -11.52 -5.68
CA CYS A 39 1.24 -10.47 -6.69
C CYS A 39 1.76 -10.98 -8.04
N ALA A 40 2.79 -11.82 -8.02
CA ALA A 40 3.38 -12.42 -9.21
C ALA A 40 2.41 -13.40 -9.90
N ASP A 41 1.66 -14.20 -9.14
CA ASP A 41 0.64 -15.11 -9.69
C ASP A 41 -0.50 -14.36 -10.39
N ARG A 42 -0.83 -13.15 -9.91
CA ARG A 42 -1.85 -12.27 -10.50
C ARG A 42 -1.33 -11.43 -11.67
N ASP A 43 -0.04 -11.52 -12.02
CA ASP A 43 0.60 -10.64 -12.99
C ASP A 43 0.22 -10.94 -14.45
N ILE A 44 -0.85 -10.29 -14.91
CA ILE A 44 -1.35 -10.39 -16.29
C ILE A 44 -0.33 -9.86 -17.32
N LYS A 45 0.62 -9.02 -16.91
CA LYS A 45 1.57 -8.33 -17.82
C LYS A 45 2.96 -8.98 -17.87
N GLY A 46 3.25 -9.96 -17.02
CA GLY A 46 4.52 -10.68 -16.96
C GLY A 46 5.71 -9.83 -16.53
N HIS A 47 5.47 -8.73 -15.81
CA HIS A 47 6.50 -7.90 -15.20
C HIS A 47 7.34 -8.64 -14.15
N TYR A 48 6.73 -9.47 -13.31
CA TYR A 48 7.43 -10.28 -12.30
C TYR A 48 8.33 -11.33 -12.95
N GLN A 49 7.90 -11.95 -14.05
CA GLN A 49 8.74 -12.90 -14.79
C GLN A 49 9.99 -12.24 -15.36
N LYS A 50 9.85 -11.04 -15.95
CA LYS A 50 10.98 -10.24 -16.45
C LYS A 50 11.92 -9.79 -15.33
N ALA A 51 11.35 -9.37 -14.20
CA ALA A 51 12.13 -9.03 -13.02
C ALA A 51 12.97 -10.21 -12.51
N LEU A 52 12.36 -11.40 -12.38
CA LEU A 52 13.04 -12.62 -11.97
C LEU A 52 14.09 -13.09 -12.98
N ALA A 53 13.90 -12.80 -14.27
CA ALA A 53 14.89 -13.04 -15.33
C ALA A 53 16.06 -12.02 -15.32
N GLY A 54 16.03 -11.01 -14.43
CA GLY A 54 17.06 -9.98 -14.33
C GLY A 54 16.93 -8.84 -15.35
N GLU A 55 15.79 -8.71 -16.03
CA GLU A 55 15.56 -7.65 -17.02
C GLU A 55 15.23 -6.29 -16.36
N TYR A 56 14.90 -6.28 -15.07
CA TYR A 56 14.59 -5.07 -14.30
C TYR A 56 15.48 -4.94 -13.06
N GLU A 57 16.24 -3.86 -12.97
CA GLU A 57 17.17 -3.62 -11.85
C GLU A 57 16.44 -3.13 -10.58
N ASN A 58 15.38 -2.33 -10.70
CA ASN A 58 14.69 -1.68 -9.57
C ASN A 58 13.23 -2.16 -9.48
N PHE A 59 13.06 -3.47 -9.27
CA PHE A 59 11.75 -4.10 -9.18
C PHE A 59 11.40 -4.45 -7.73
N ILE A 60 10.42 -3.75 -7.19
CA ILE A 60 10.00 -3.86 -5.79
C ILE A 60 9.42 -5.26 -5.52
N GLY A 61 9.88 -5.87 -4.44
CA GLY A 61 9.58 -7.24 -4.03
C GLY A 61 10.49 -8.30 -4.64
N VAL A 62 11.29 -7.98 -5.67
CA VAL A 62 12.21 -8.93 -6.33
C VAL A 62 13.67 -8.51 -6.15
N THR A 63 14.05 -7.36 -6.70
CA THR A 63 15.42 -6.82 -6.56
C THR A 63 15.53 -5.76 -5.47
N GLU A 64 14.41 -5.09 -5.14
CA GLU A 64 14.33 -4.11 -4.04
C GLU A 64 13.30 -4.56 -2.99
N PRO A 65 13.57 -4.39 -1.69
CA PRO A 65 12.62 -4.78 -0.64
C PRO A 65 11.48 -3.77 -0.50
N TYR A 66 10.29 -4.25 -0.14
CA TYR A 66 9.26 -3.39 0.42
C TYR A 66 9.48 -3.25 1.93
N GLN A 67 9.81 -2.05 2.39
CA GLN A 67 10.02 -1.78 3.82
C GLN A 67 8.69 -1.34 4.43
N LEU A 68 8.05 -2.19 5.24
CA LEU A 68 6.81 -1.87 5.93
C LEU A 68 7.02 -0.80 7.01
N SER A 69 6.03 0.07 7.22
CA SER A 69 6.04 1.07 8.31
C SER A 69 5.81 0.39 9.65
N ASP A 70 6.31 0.97 10.74
CA ASP A 70 6.09 0.38 12.08
C ASP A 70 4.64 0.51 12.53
N GLN A 71 3.96 1.58 12.09
CA GLN A 71 2.59 1.92 12.49
C GLN A 71 1.82 2.51 11.29
N PRO A 72 1.49 1.72 10.26
CA PRO A 72 0.46 2.12 9.31
C PRO A 72 -0.88 2.22 10.06
N GLU A 73 -1.70 3.22 9.75
CA GLU A 73 -3.02 3.38 10.36
C GLU A 73 -3.94 2.21 10.04
N LEU A 74 -3.85 1.71 8.80
CA LEU A 74 -4.70 0.63 8.30
C LEU A 74 -3.87 -0.39 7.53
N ILE A 75 -4.13 -1.68 7.79
CA ILE A 75 -3.62 -2.80 7.01
C ILE A 75 -4.82 -3.53 6.40
N LEU A 76 -4.78 -3.76 5.09
CA LEU A 76 -5.82 -4.48 4.34
C LEU A 76 -5.26 -5.80 3.82
N ASP A 77 -5.90 -6.92 4.16
CA ASP A 77 -5.52 -8.26 3.69
C ASP A 77 -6.11 -8.49 2.30
N THR A 78 -5.34 -8.14 1.27
CA THR A 78 -5.77 -8.26 -0.14
C THR A 78 -5.58 -9.66 -0.72
N VAL A 79 -5.15 -10.62 0.11
CA VAL A 79 -5.09 -12.04 -0.23
C VAL A 79 -6.44 -12.69 0.03
N ASN A 80 -6.99 -12.48 1.22
CA ASN A 80 -8.19 -13.17 1.69
C ASN A 80 -9.47 -12.33 1.62
N GLN A 81 -9.36 -11.01 1.43
CA GLN A 81 -10.51 -10.13 1.28
C GLN A 81 -10.73 -9.74 -0.18
N SER A 82 -12.00 -9.64 -0.58
CA SER A 82 -12.37 -9.07 -1.88
C SER A 82 -12.12 -7.56 -1.91
N VAL A 83 -12.09 -6.99 -3.11
CA VAL A 83 -11.98 -5.54 -3.31
C VAL A 83 -13.11 -4.80 -2.57
N ASP A 84 -14.34 -5.31 -2.65
CA ASP A 84 -15.49 -4.70 -1.96
C ASP A 84 -15.29 -4.72 -0.44
N GLN A 85 -14.84 -5.84 0.14
CA GLN A 85 -14.57 -5.95 1.57
C GLN A 85 -13.45 -4.99 2.02
N CYS A 86 -12.35 -4.91 1.27
CA CYS A 86 -11.28 -3.96 1.56
C CYS A 86 -11.75 -2.50 1.44
N THR A 87 -12.61 -2.20 0.47
CA THR A 87 -13.16 -0.86 0.25
C THR A 87 -14.08 -0.47 1.40
N ASP A 88 -14.95 -1.37 1.85
CA ASP A 88 -15.82 -1.13 3.00
C ASP A 88 -15.00 -0.83 4.26
N ILE A 89 -13.97 -1.65 4.53
CA ILE A 89 -13.05 -1.43 5.66
C ILE A 89 -12.34 -0.07 5.54
N LEU A 90 -11.79 0.23 4.36
CA LEU A 90 -11.09 1.48 4.09
C LEU A 90 -11.98 2.69 4.34
N VAL A 91 -13.20 2.70 3.79
CA VAL A 91 -14.14 3.81 3.93
C VAL A 91 -14.53 3.98 5.40
N GLN A 92 -14.92 2.91 6.07
CA GLN A 92 -15.33 2.97 7.48
C GLN A 92 -14.21 3.46 8.40
N TYR A 93 -12.98 3.01 8.16
CA TYR A 93 -11.82 3.48 8.92
C TYR A 93 -11.51 4.94 8.61
N THR A 94 -11.50 5.33 7.33
CA THR A 94 -11.23 6.71 6.89
C THR A 94 -12.20 7.70 7.53
N LEU A 95 -13.50 7.36 7.57
CA LEU A 95 -14.50 8.23 8.18
C LEU A 95 -14.22 8.46 9.67
N LYS A 96 -13.82 7.42 10.41
CA LYS A 96 -13.47 7.55 11.83
C LYS A 96 -12.15 8.27 12.05
N PHE A 97 -11.14 7.98 11.24
CA PHE A 97 -9.80 8.55 11.38
C PHE A 97 -9.81 10.08 11.22
N PHE A 98 -10.65 10.60 10.32
CA PHE A 98 -10.78 12.04 10.06
C PHE A 98 -12.01 12.68 10.75
N ASP A 99 -12.67 11.99 11.69
CA ASP A 99 -13.88 12.46 12.40
C ASP A 99 -15.00 12.95 11.44
N LEU A 100 -15.30 12.15 10.42
CA LEU A 100 -16.30 12.42 9.36
C LEU A 100 -17.58 11.57 9.50
N ASP A 101 -17.73 10.78 10.56
CA ASP A 101 -18.85 9.86 10.78
C ASP A 101 -20.07 10.49 11.49
N GLY A 102 -20.11 11.83 11.57
CA GLY A 102 -21.21 12.63 12.12
C GLY A 102 -22.53 12.56 11.37
#